data_AF-A0A520B1Q9-F1
#
_entry.id   AF-A0A520B1Q9-F1
#
_cell.length_a   1.000
_cell.length_b   1.000
_cell.length_c   1.000
_cell.angle_alpha   90.00
_cell.angle_beta   90.00
_cell.angle_gamma   90.00
#
_symmetry.space_group_name_H-M   'P 1'
#
loop_
_entity.id
_entity.type
_entity.pdbx_description
1 polymer ?
#
loop_
_entity_poly.entity_id
_entity_poly.type
_entity_poly.pdbx_seq_one_letter_code
_entity_poly.pdbx_strand_id
1 'polypeptide(L)' 'MPKVLIISPYFPPTNAADSHRIRMSLPHFKKFGWDVEVVTVNERYSDLIKDDLLEQSIPKDI' A
#
# COMPACT_ATOMS: atom_id res chain seq x y z
N MET A 1 -11.30 12.56 -12.43
CA MET A 1 -10.30 11.97 -11.53
C MET A 1 -9.75 10.71 -12.19
N PRO A 2 -8.43 10.52 -12.23
CA PRO A 2 -7.85 9.25 -12.66
C PRO A 2 -8.18 8.15 -11.66
N LYS A 3 -8.39 6.94 -12.17
CA LYS A 3 -8.56 5.72 -11.38
C LYS A 3 -7.35 4.82 -11.58
N VAL A 4 -6.77 4.32 -10.50
CA VAL A 4 -5.58 3.46 -10.54
C VAL A 4 -5.80 2.22 -9.69
N LEU A 5 -5.54 1.06 -10.29
CA LEU A 5 -5.45 -0.20 -9.58
C LEU A 5 -3.97 -0.58 -9.49
N ILE A 6 -3.45 -0.74 -8.28
CA ILE A 6 -2.08 -1.20 -8.02
C ILE A 6 -2.15 -2.68 -7.60
N ILE A 7 -1.46 -3.55 -8.32
CA ILE A 7 -1.37 -4.97 -7.97
C ILE A 7 0.05 -5.22 -7.44
N SER A 8 0.14 -5.69 -6.20
CA SER A 8 1.42 -5.97 -5.54
C SER A 8 1.30 -7.22 -4.68
N PRO A 9 2.27 -8.15 -4.72
CA PRO A 9 2.23 -9.33 -3.85
C PRO A 9 2.25 -8.96 -2.36
N TYR A 10 2.88 -7.83 -2.00
CA TYR A 10 3.01 -7.39 -0.62
C TYR A 10 2.55 -5.94 -0.41
N PHE A 11 2.06 -5.66 0.80
CA PHE A 11 1.64 -4.35 1.29
C PHE A 11 1.86 -4.28 2.81
N PRO A 12 1.74 -3.11 3.50
CA PRO A 12 1.65 -3.09 4.96
C PRO A 12 0.72 -4.18 5.52
N PRO A 13 1.09 -4.82 6.64
CA PRO A 13 2.20 -4.47 7.54
C PRO A 13 3.56 -5.09 7.17
N THR A 14 3.88 -5.35 5.89
CA THR A 14 5.21 -5.86 5.47
C THR A 14 6.10 -4.78 4.84
N ASN A 15 7.42 -4.88 5.07
CA ASN A 15 8.42 -3.93 4.53
C ASN A 15 9.10 -4.37 3.24
N ALA A 16 8.39 -5.12 2.38
CA ALA A 16 8.93 -5.52 1.08
C ALA A 16 9.22 -4.30 0.16
N ALA A 17 10.16 -4.47 -0.78
CA ALA A 17 10.63 -3.36 -1.61
C ALA A 17 9.56 -2.78 -2.56
N ASP A 18 8.65 -3.63 -3.03
CA ASP A 18 7.45 -3.26 -3.79
C ASP A 18 6.48 -2.45 -2.91
N SER A 19 6.17 -2.96 -1.72
CA SER A 19 5.33 -2.28 -0.71
C SER A 19 5.86 -0.87 -0.41
N HIS A 20 7.19 -0.71 -0.22
CA HIS A 20 7.81 0.60 0.03
C HIS A 20 7.51 1.64 -1.06
N ARG A 21 7.59 1.26 -2.35
CA ARG A 21 7.31 2.18 -3.46
C ARG A 21 5.85 2.63 -3.48
N ILE A 22 4.94 1.71 -3.16
CA ILE A 22 3.50 2.00 -3.10
C ILE A 22 3.23 2.98 -1.96
N ARG A 23 3.71 2.69 -0.73
CA ARG A 23 3.52 3.57 0.44
C ARG A 23 3.99 5.00 0.18
N MET A 24 5.12 5.16 -0.51
CA MET A 24 5.63 6.50 -0.86
C MET A 24 4.80 7.21 -1.92
N SER A 25 4.11 6.48 -2.79
CA SER A 25 3.30 7.05 -3.87
C SER A 25 1.88 7.42 -3.42
N LEU A 26 1.28 6.66 -2.49
CA LEU A 26 -0.11 6.83 -2.05
C LEU A 26 -0.45 8.24 -1.52
N PRO A 27 0.38 8.89 -0.66
CA PRO A 27 0.11 10.26 -0.21
C PRO A 27 0.05 11.27 -1.36
N HIS A 28 0.85 11.06 -2.42
CA HIS A 28 0.84 11.93 -3.59
C HIS A 28 -0.42 11.73 -4.43
N PHE A 29 -0.82 10.48 -4.67
CA PHE A 29 -2.08 10.20 -5.38
C PHE A 29 -3.28 10.83 -4.68
N LYS A 30 -3.37 10.68 -3.35
CA LYS A 30 -4.41 11.34 -2.54
C LYS A 30 -4.34 12.86 -2.65
N LYS A 31 -3.15 13.45 -2.54
CA LYS A 31 -2.94 14.91 -2.68
C LYS A 31 -3.45 15.46 -4.02
N PHE A 32 -3.32 14.68 -5.10
CA PHE A 32 -3.78 15.08 -6.44
C PHE A 32 -5.21 14.63 -6.76
N GLY A 33 -5.95 14.06 -5.80
CA GLY A 33 -7.35 13.65 -5.97
C GLY A 33 -7.53 12.44 -6.88
N TRP A 34 -6.59 11.49 -6.85
CA TRP A 34 -6.69 10.23 -7.58
C TRP A 34 -7.43 9.20 -6.72
N ASP A 35 -8.24 8.37 -7.38
CA ASP A 35 -8.95 7.23 -6.80
C ASP A 35 -8.08 5.99 -6.97
N VAL A 36 -7.52 5.47 -5.88
CA VAL A 36 -6.50 4.41 -5.90
C VAL A 36 -6.94 3.23 -5.05
N GLU A 37 -6.83 2.03 -5.62
CA GLU A 37 -7.08 0.77 -4.92
C GLU A 37 -5.84 -0.12 -5.00
N VAL A 38 -5.48 -0.79 -3.90
CA VAL A 38 -4.35 -1.71 -3.83
C VAL A 38 -4.85 -3.14 -3.65
N VAL A 39 -4.56 -3.99 -4.62
CA VAL A 39 -4.82 -5.44 -4.53
C VAL A 39 -3.54 -6.15 -4.13
N THR A 40 -3.61 -6.88 -3.02
CA THR A 40 -2.47 -7.58 -2.45
C THR A 40 -2.86 -8.92 -1.84
N VAL A 41 -1.86 -9.76 -1.57
CA VAL A 41 -2.08 -11.02 -0.86
C VAL A 41 -2.45 -10.71 0.59
N ASN A 42 -3.46 -11.39 1.11
CA ASN A 42 -3.81 -11.24 2.53
C ASN A 42 -2.60 -11.60 3.41
N GLU A 43 -2.26 -10.71 4.34
CA GLU A 43 -1.08 -10.81 5.21
C GLU A 43 -0.95 -12.13 6.00
N ARG A 44 -2.04 -12.87 6.21
CA ARG A 44 -2.01 -14.18 6.89
C ARG A 44 -1.32 -15.27 6.07
N TYR A 45 -1.15 -15.04 4.76
CA TYR A 45 -0.51 -15.96 3.83
C TYR A 45 0.90 -15.50 3.43
N SER A 46 1.42 -14.46 4.11
CA SER A 46 2.78 -13.98 3.91
C SER A 46 3.65 -14.42 5.09
N ASP A 47 4.79 -15.05 4.78
CA ASP A 47 5.79 -15.44 5.78
C ASP A 47 6.74 -14.29 6.15
N LEU A 48 6.50 -13.09 5.62
CA LEU A 48 7.33 -11.91 5.90
C LEU A 48 7.09 -11.37 7.32
N ILE A 49 8.13 -10.75 7.87
CA ILE A 49 8.04 -10.04 9.15
C ILE A 49 7.02 -8.90 9.04
N LYS A 50 6.14 -8.83 10.04
CA LYS A 50 5.12 -7.79 10.17
C LYS A 50 5.61 -6.66 11.07
N ASP A 51 5.31 -5.44 10.65
CA ASP A 51 5.54 -4.19 11.36
C ASP A 51 4.33 -3.28 11.17
N ASP A 52 3.47 -3.23 12.18
CA ASP A 52 2.21 -2.48 12.18
C ASP A 52 2.44 -0.96 12.09
N LEU A 53 3.66 -0.47 12.39
CA LEU A 53 3.98 0.95 12.22
C LEU A 53 3.94 1.38 10.75
N LEU A 54 4.12 0.43 9.81
CA LEU A 54 4.10 0.72 8.38
C LEU A 54 2.71 1.16 7.90
N GLU A 55 1.64 0.73 8.56
CA GLU A 55 0.27 1.16 8.26
C GLU A 55 0.06 2.66 8.54
N GLN A 56 0.84 3.25 9.45
CA GLN A 56 0.75 4.68 9.75
C GLN A 56 1.33 5.55 8.63
N SER A 57 2.06 4.95 7.69
CA SER A 57 2.66 5.65 6.55
C SER A 57 1.75 5.76 5.32
N ILE A 58 0.57 5.12 5.34
CA ILE A 58 -0.40 5.15 4.24
C ILE A 58 -1.66 5.97 4.60
N PRO A 59 -2.34 6.57 3.61
CA PRO A 59 -3.67 7.15 3.84
C PRO A 59 -4.67 6.11 4.36
N LYS A 60 -5.58 6.52 5.26
CA LYS A 60 -6.55 5.62 5.92
C LYS A 60 -7.71 5.14 5.04
N ASP A 61 -7.82 5.65 3.83
CA ASP A 61 -8.93 5.51 2.90
C ASP A 61 -8.51 4.84 1.58
N ILE A 62 -7.46 4.02 1.64
CA ILE A 62 -6.93 3.21 0.51
C ILE A 62 -6.96 1.75 0.90
#